data_AF-L1JVI3-F1
#
_entry.id   AF-L1JVI3-F1
#
_cell.length_a   1.000
_cell.length_b   1.000
_cell.length_c   1.000
_cell.angle_alpha   90.00
_cell.angle_beta   90.00
_cell.angle_gamma   90.00
#
_symmetry.space_group_name_H-M   'P 1'
#
loop_
_entity.id
_entity.type
_entity.pdbx_description
1 polymer ?
#
loop_
_entity_poly.entity_id
_entity_poly.type
_entity_poly.pdbx_seq_one_letter_code
_entity_poly.pdbx_strand_id
1 'polypeptide(L)'
;MNAKWLIEHGVDPSDILEESASLETVGNAYFVRALHTDVLSLYRLVVINNFWHMPRCKAVFDHVFSVPSDRADNGGYTLEYVSVDSGLTSDVLELRLEREKKSLPNFLPNSPWAKKIKTLRDLHRWLFSENTAYASKRLTMKREAIDPTVAKSY
;
A
#
# COMPACT_ATOMS: atom_id res chain seq x y z
N MET A 1 5.82 15.17 8.35
CA MET A 1 5.65 13.99 9.23
C MET A 1 4.19 13.93 9.63
N ASN A 2 3.49 12.87 9.23
CA ASN A 2 2.03 12.78 9.38
C ASN A 2 1.62 12.62 10.85
N ALA A 3 2.35 11.82 11.64
CA ALA A 3 2.12 11.68 13.07
C ALA A 3 2.20 13.02 13.82
N LYS A 4 3.24 13.83 13.52
CA LYS A 4 3.38 15.16 14.10
C LYS A 4 2.17 16.05 13.80
N TRP A 5 1.68 16.06 12.55
CA TRP A 5 0.49 16.83 12.19
C TRP A 5 -0.74 16.37 12.98
N LEU A 6 -0.95 15.06 13.15
CA LEU A 6 -2.07 14.53 13.95
C LEU A 6 -1.98 14.96 15.43
N ILE A 7 -0.79 14.91 16.02
CA ILE A 7 -0.54 15.36 17.40
C ILE A 7 -0.85 16.86 17.55
N GLU A 8 -0.39 17.67 16.61
CA GLU A 8 -0.68 19.11 16.57
C GLU A 8 -2.17 19.43 16.41
N HIS A 9 -2.96 18.47 15.92
CA HIS A 9 -4.41 18.55 15.77
C HIS A 9 -5.18 17.77 16.84
N GLY A 10 -4.51 17.38 17.93
CA GLY A 10 -5.16 16.86 19.14
C GLY A 10 -5.34 15.34 19.21
N VAL A 11 -4.72 14.56 18.32
CA VAL A 11 -4.67 13.10 18.46
C VAL A 11 -3.62 12.74 19.52
N ASP A 12 -4.00 11.89 20.47
CA ASP A 12 -3.08 11.41 21.50
C ASP A 12 -1.95 10.57 20.85
N PRO A 13 -0.67 10.82 21.15
CA PRO A 13 0.43 10.04 20.59
C PRO A 13 0.32 8.53 20.83
N SER A 14 -0.35 8.10 21.91
CA SER A 14 -0.56 6.68 22.22
C SER A 14 -1.56 5.98 21.27
N ASP A 15 -2.37 6.76 20.55
CA ASP A 15 -3.29 6.26 19.51
C ASP A 15 -2.65 6.24 18.11
N ILE A 16 -1.38 6.65 17.98
CA ILE A 16 -0.66 6.73 16.71
C ILE A 16 0.36 5.60 16.60
N LEU A 17 0.12 4.69 15.68
CA LEU A 17 1.05 3.62 15.32
C LEU A 17 1.70 3.93 13.98
N GLU A 18 2.98 4.28 14.01
CA GLU A 18 3.74 4.59 12.79
C GLU A 18 4.32 3.33 12.14
N GLU A 19 4.23 3.28 10.81
CA GLU A 19 4.87 2.28 9.96
C GLU A 19 5.78 3.02 8.97
N SER A 20 7.09 2.75 9.02
CA SER A 20 8.11 3.51 8.27
C SER A 20 9.02 2.64 7.40
N ALA A 21 8.72 1.36 7.26
CA ALA A 21 9.50 0.40 6.47
C ALA A 21 8.98 0.28 5.04
N SER A 22 7.70 0.57 4.80
CA SER A 22 7.09 0.45 3.49
C SER A 22 7.58 1.51 2.50
N LEU A 23 7.78 1.05 1.26
CA LEU A 23 8.30 1.84 0.14
C LEU A 23 7.26 2.01 -0.99
N GLU A 24 6.20 1.18 -0.98
CA GLU A 24 5.16 1.15 -2.01
C GLU A 24 3.89 0.47 -1.50
N THR A 25 2.78 0.67 -2.22
CA THR A 25 1.40 0.32 -1.82
C THR A 25 1.19 -1.12 -1.35
N VAL A 26 1.80 -2.13 -2.00
CA VAL A 26 1.70 -3.53 -1.58
C VAL A 26 2.43 -3.73 -0.25
N GLY A 27 3.62 -3.14 -0.12
CA GLY A 27 4.31 -2.96 1.15
C GLY A 27 3.43 -2.35 2.23
N ASN A 28 2.80 -1.19 1.98
CA ASN A 28 1.94 -0.52 2.98
C ASN A 28 0.87 -1.48 3.51
N ALA A 29 0.17 -2.20 2.62
CA ALA A 29 -0.85 -3.17 3.00
C ALA A 29 -0.27 -4.37 3.78
N TYR A 30 0.89 -4.88 3.38
CA TYR A 30 1.55 -5.99 4.06
C TYR A 30 2.03 -5.59 5.47
N PHE A 31 2.76 -4.48 5.58
CA PHE A 31 3.36 -4.05 6.84
C PHE A 31 2.32 -3.62 7.86
N VAL A 32 1.30 -2.83 7.47
CA VAL A 32 0.24 -2.46 8.41
C VAL A 32 -0.49 -3.70 8.93
N ARG A 33 -0.72 -4.70 8.07
CA ARG A 33 -1.36 -5.95 8.47
C ARG A 33 -0.48 -6.75 9.43
N ALA A 34 0.78 -6.98 9.05
CA ALA A 34 1.69 -7.83 9.81
C ALA A 34 2.19 -7.22 11.12
N LEU A 35 2.33 -5.88 11.18
CA LEU A 35 2.87 -5.17 12.35
C LEU A 35 1.80 -4.69 13.31
N HIS A 36 0.61 -4.36 12.81
CA HIS A 36 -0.44 -3.75 13.63
C HIS A 36 -1.73 -4.57 13.64
N THR A 37 -2.36 -4.79 12.49
CA THR A 37 -3.76 -5.26 12.52
C THR A 37 -3.90 -6.72 12.93
N ASP A 38 -3.02 -7.61 12.45
CA ASP A 38 -3.00 -9.02 12.89
C ASP A 38 -2.57 -9.13 14.38
N VAL A 39 -1.72 -8.22 14.87
CA VAL A 39 -1.18 -8.24 16.25
C VAL A 39 -2.19 -7.71 17.27
N LEU A 40 -2.90 -6.64 16.91
CA LEU A 40 -3.84 -5.92 17.77
C LEU A 40 -5.30 -6.31 17.51
N SER A 41 -5.54 -7.27 16.61
CA SER A 41 -6.89 -7.72 16.22
C SER A 41 -7.78 -6.56 15.72
N LEU A 42 -7.22 -5.66 14.92
CA LEU A 42 -7.93 -4.49 14.37
C LEU A 42 -8.60 -4.83 13.03
N TYR A 43 -9.84 -5.33 13.08
CA TYR A 43 -10.52 -5.85 11.89
C TYR A 43 -11.41 -4.84 11.13
N ARG A 44 -11.64 -3.63 11.66
CA ARG A 44 -12.40 -2.59 10.96
C ARG A 44 -11.49 -1.40 10.71
N LEU A 45 -11.21 -1.13 9.44
CA LEU A 45 -10.19 -0.15 9.05
C LEU A 45 -10.78 0.82 8.05
N VAL A 46 -10.44 2.10 8.22
CA VAL A 46 -10.67 3.13 7.20
C VAL A 46 -9.32 3.42 6.54
N VAL A 47 -9.23 3.17 5.24
CA VAL A 47 -8.05 3.46 4.44
C VAL A 47 -8.25 4.81 3.76
N ILE A 48 -7.45 5.79 4.16
CA ILE A 48 -7.48 7.16 3.62
C ILE A 48 -6.32 7.31 2.64
N ASN A 49 -6.61 7.77 1.41
CA ASN A 49 -5.58 8.03 0.41
C ASN A 49 -6.03 9.05 -0.64
N ASN A 50 -5.10 9.52 -1.46
CA ASN A 50 -5.39 10.42 -2.56
C ASN A 50 -6.33 9.75 -3.59
N PHE A 51 -7.29 10.51 -4.11
CA PHE A 51 -8.32 9.98 -5.03
C PHE A 51 -7.73 9.30 -6.28
N TRP A 52 -6.66 9.86 -6.85
CA TRP A 52 -6.02 9.33 -8.06
C TRP A 52 -5.32 7.99 -7.80
N HIS A 53 -4.89 7.74 -6.57
CA HIS A 53 -4.23 6.49 -6.18
C HIS A 53 -5.21 5.46 -5.63
N MET A 54 -6.36 5.91 -5.13
CA MET A 54 -7.33 5.07 -4.42
C MET A 54 -7.72 3.78 -5.18
N PRO A 55 -7.95 3.77 -6.50
CA PRO A 55 -8.32 2.52 -7.20
C PRO A 55 -7.29 1.39 -7.01
N ARG A 56 -6.00 1.71 -7.12
CA ARG A 56 -4.92 0.73 -6.93
C ARG A 56 -4.73 0.40 -5.45
N CYS A 57 -4.84 1.40 -4.58
CA CYS A 57 -4.80 1.19 -3.13
C CYS A 57 -5.89 0.19 -2.69
N LYS A 58 -7.14 0.39 -3.13
CA LYS A 58 -8.25 -0.52 -2.87
C LYS A 58 -7.99 -1.93 -3.41
N ALA A 59 -7.61 -2.07 -4.68
CA ALA A 59 -7.34 -3.38 -5.27
C ALA A 59 -6.26 -4.16 -4.50
N VAL A 60 -5.20 -3.48 -4.09
CA VAL A 60 -4.12 -4.07 -3.28
C VAL A 60 -4.62 -4.43 -1.88
N PHE A 61 -5.25 -3.49 -1.16
CA PHE A 61 -5.69 -3.72 0.21
C PHE A 61 -6.77 -4.81 0.28
N ASP A 62 -7.78 -4.79 -0.59
CA ASP A 62 -8.80 -5.84 -0.66
C ASP A 62 -8.17 -7.24 -0.82
N HIS A 63 -7.19 -7.38 -1.70
CA HIS A 63 -6.49 -8.66 -1.91
C HIS A 63 -5.64 -9.04 -0.70
N VAL A 64 -4.81 -8.12 -0.22
CA VAL A 64 -3.88 -8.39 0.89
C VAL A 64 -4.63 -8.71 2.17
N PHE A 65 -5.77 -8.10 2.45
CA PHE A 65 -6.56 -8.36 3.66
C PHE A 65 -7.53 -9.54 3.53
N SER A 66 -7.82 -10.01 2.32
CA SER A 66 -8.66 -11.21 2.11
C SER A 66 -7.89 -12.53 2.14
N VAL A 67 -6.57 -12.52 1.91
CA VAL A 67 -5.78 -13.76 1.99
C VAL A 67 -5.58 -14.21 3.44
N PRO A 68 -5.56 -15.52 3.73
CA PRO A 68 -5.30 -16.03 5.07
C PRO A 68 -3.87 -15.75 5.57
N SER A 69 -3.75 -15.60 6.88
CA SER A 69 -2.55 -15.50 7.72
C SER A 69 -2.57 -16.65 8.74
N ASP A 70 -1.39 -17.12 9.16
CA ASP A 70 -1.30 -18.15 10.21
C ASP A 70 -1.45 -17.54 11.63
N ARG A 71 -1.50 -16.20 11.73
CA ARG A 71 -1.44 -15.46 12.99
C ARG A 71 -2.75 -14.84 13.46
N ALA A 72 -3.76 -14.79 12.59
CA ALA A 72 -5.03 -14.14 12.87
C ALA A 72 -6.19 -15.02 12.39
N ASP A 73 -7.34 -14.90 13.05
CA ASP A 73 -8.57 -15.50 12.54
C ASP A 73 -8.83 -14.96 11.14
N ASN A 74 -8.87 -15.88 10.17
CA ASN A 74 -8.81 -15.59 8.73
C ASN A 74 -10.09 -15.03 8.13
N GLY A 75 -10.88 -14.29 8.89
CA GLY A 75 -12.14 -13.76 8.39
C GLY A 75 -12.66 -12.65 9.28
N GLY A 76 -12.82 -11.46 8.69
CA GLY A 76 -13.54 -10.39 9.37
C GLY A 76 -13.09 -8.98 9.01
N TYR A 77 -12.01 -8.83 8.24
CA TYR A 77 -11.58 -7.49 7.83
C TYR A 77 -12.68 -6.79 7.04
N THR A 78 -13.11 -5.64 7.56
CA THR A 78 -14.00 -4.70 6.88
C THR A 78 -13.18 -3.46 6.57
N LEU A 79 -13.02 -3.18 5.29
CA LEU A 79 -12.26 -2.03 4.81
C LEU A 79 -13.22 -1.00 4.22
N GLU A 80 -13.15 0.21 4.77
CA GLU A 80 -13.75 1.40 4.19
C GLU A 80 -12.67 2.26 3.54
N TYR A 81 -13.04 3.02 2.52
CA TYR A 81 -12.10 3.80 1.73
C TYR A 81 -12.55 5.25 1.64
N VAL A 82 -11.67 6.17 2.01
CA VAL A 82 -11.92 7.61 1.92
C VAL A 82 -10.87 8.24 1.00
N SER A 83 -11.33 8.72 -0.14
CA SER A 83 -10.51 9.47 -1.09
C SER A 83 -10.44 10.93 -0.70
N VAL A 84 -9.23 11.49 -0.68
CA VAL A 84 -8.99 12.92 -0.46
C VAL A 84 -8.32 13.56 -1.68
N ASP A 85 -8.48 14.88 -1.83
CA ASP A 85 -7.72 15.63 -2.82
C ASP A 85 -6.24 15.70 -2.41
N SER A 86 -5.37 15.58 -3.40
CA SER A 86 -3.93 15.69 -3.23
C SER A 86 -3.37 17.11 -3.31
N GLY A 87 -4.17 18.09 -3.77
CA GLY A 87 -3.69 19.46 -4.00
C GLY A 87 -2.64 19.57 -5.11
N LEU A 88 -2.53 18.56 -5.98
CA LEU A 88 -1.59 18.54 -7.10
C LEU A 88 -2.08 19.42 -8.25
N THR A 89 -1.14 19.98 -9.00
CA THR A 89 -1.43 20.70 -10.25
C THR A 89 -1.92 19.72 -11.34
N SER A 90 -2.67 20.24 -12.31
CA SER A 90 -3.34 19.42 -13.33
C SER A 90 -2.37 18.59 -14.19
N ASP A 91 -1.21 19.14 -14.53
CA ASP A 91 -0.15 18.47 -15.32
C ASP A 91 0.47 17.28 -14.58
N VAL A 92 0.79 17.46 -13.29
CA VAL A 92 1.33 16.39 -12.44
C VAL A 92 0.25 15.33 -12.17
N LEU A 93 -0.99 15.76 -11.96
CA LEU A 93 -2.13 14.87 -11.74
C LEU A 93 -2.37 13.96 -12.96
N GLU A 94 -2.30 14.49 -14.18
CA GLU A 94 -2.47 13.70 -15.40
C GLU A 94 -1.39 12.60 -15.53
N LEU A 95 -0.13 12.94 -15.28
CA LEU A 95 0.97 11.96 -15.27
C LEU A 95 0.75 10.86 -14.22
N ARG A 96 0.24 11.21 -13.03
CA ARG A 96 -0.10 10.26 -11.98
C ARG A 96 -1.24 9.34 -12.43
N LEU A 97 -2.32 9.89 -12.97
CA LEU A 97 -3.46 9.11 -13.46
C LEU A 97 -3.06 8.13 -14.56
N GLU A 98 -2.23 8.54 -15.52
CA GLU A 98 -1.75 7.66 -16.59
C GLU A 98 -0.87 6.52 -16.06
N ARG A 99 -0.02 6.80 -15.07
CA ARG A 99 0.78 5.77 -14.39
C ARG A 99 -0.10 4.80 -13.61
N GLU A 100 -1.13 5.29 -12.94
CA GLU A 100 -2.08 4.45 -12.20
C GLU A 100 -2.90 3.56 -13.13
N LYS A 101 -3.37 4.07 -14.28
CA LYS A 101 -4.07 3.28 -15.31
C LYS A 101 -3.22 2.10 -15.81
N LYS A 102 -1.91 2.30 -15.99
CA LYS A 102 -0.99 1.23 -16.40
C LYS A 102 -0.70 0.23 -15.29
N SER A 103 -0.69 0.69 -14.04
CA SER A 103 -0.29 -0.14 -12.89
C SER A 103 -1.45 -0.95 -12.31
N LEU A 104 -2.66 -0.40 -12.29
CA LEU A 104 -3.85 -1.01 -11.70
C LEU A 104 -4.16 -2.43 -12.21
N PRO A 105 -4.10 -2.75 -13.52
CA PRO A 105 -4.43 -4.08 -14.02
C PRO A 105 -3.60 -5.22 -13.39
N ASN A 106 -2.38 -4.92 -12.92
CA ASN A 106 -1.53 -5.91 -12.27
C ASN A 106 -2.08 -6.36 -10.90
N PHE A 107 -2.97 -5.58 -10.29
CA PHE A 107 -3.50 -5.81 -8.94
C PHE A 107 -5.00 -6.09 -8.91
N LEU A 108 -5.68 -6.01 -10.06
CA LEU A 108 -7.11 -6.34 -10.14
C LEU A 108 -7.37 -7.81 -9.78
N PRO A 109 -8.60 -8.14 -9.33
CA PRO A 109 -9.02 -9.52 -9.15
C PRO A 109 -8.74 -10.33 -10.43
N ASN A 110 -8.17 -11.52 -10.26
CA ASN A 110 -7.73 -12.44 -11.33
C ASN A 110 -6.44 -12.09 -12.08
N SER A 111 -5.74 -11.02 -11.71
CA SER A 111 -4.39 -10.77 -12.22
C SER A 111 -3.45 -11.96 -11.91
N PRO A 112 -2.37 -12.16 -12.68
CA PRO A 112 -1.37 -13.17 -12.35
C PRO A 112 -0.82 -13.04 -10.92
N TRP A 113 -0.66 -11.80 -10.43
CA TRP A 113 -0.23 -11.53 -9.07
C TRP A 113 -1.27 -12.01 -8.04
N ALA A 114 -2.55 -11.65 -8.18
CA ALA A 114 -3.62 -12.09 -7.28
C ALA A 114 -3.85 -13.62 -7.31
N LYS A 115 -3.53 -14.27 -8.45
CA LYS A 115 -3.53 -15.74 -8.56
C LYS A 115 -2.35 -16.39 -7.85
N LYS A 116 -1.19 -15.74 -7.83
CA LYS A 116 0.01 -16.22 -7.17
C LYS A 116 -0.01 -16.03 -5.65
N ILE A 117 -0.54 -14.89 -5.19
CA ILE A 117 -0.57 -14.54 -3.77
C ILE A 117 -1.85 -15.07 -3.14
N LYS A 118 -1.81 -16.24 -2.50
CA LYS A 118 -2.98 -16.87 -1.88
C LYS A 118 -2.98 -16.82 -0.36
N THR A 119 -1.83 -16.54 0.24
CA THR A 119 -1.66 -16.43 1.69
C THR A 119 -0.76 -15.23 2.00
N LEU A 120 -0.78 -14.76 3.25
CA LEU A 120 0.15 -13.73 3.72
C LEU A 120 1.61 -14.24 3.64
N ARG A 121 1.82 -15.55 3.75
CA ARG A 121 3.12 -16.21 3.54
C ARG A 121 3.60 -16.11 2.09
N ASP A 122 2.72 -16.32 1.12
CA ASP A 122 3.04 -16.13 -0.31
C ASP A 122 3.39 -14.67 -0.57
N LEU A 123 2.62 -13.74 0.00
CA LEU A 123 2.88 -12.30 -0.12
C LEU A 123 4.27 -11.95 0.44
N HIS A 124 4.59 -12.39 1.65
CA HIS A 124 5.91 -12.17 2.25
C HIS A 124 7.03 -12.70 1.34
N ARG A 125 6.92 -13.94 0.86
CA ARG A 125 7.93 -14.53 -0.03
C ARG A 125 8.08 -13.73 -1.32
N TRP A 126 6.98 -13.33 -1.94
CA TRP A 126 7.02 -12.53 -3.17
C TRP A 126 7.62 -11.13 -2.92
N LEU A 127 7.24 -10.48 -1.82
CA LEU A 127 7.71 -9.14 -1.46
C LEU A 127 9.24 -9.11 -1.35
N PHE A 128 9.84 -10.09 -0.69
CA PHE A 128 11.29 -10.09 -0.47
C PHE A 128 12.12 -10.85 -1.52
N SER A 129 11.48 -11.52 -2.50
CA SER A 129 12.21 -12.24 -3.56
C SER A 129 12.00 -11.69 -4.97
N GLU A 130 10.86 -11.03 -5.24
CA GLU A 130 10.47 -10.60 -6.59
C GLU A 130 10.14 -9.11 -6.70
N ASN A 131 9.54 -8.50 -5.66
CA ASN A 131 9.19 -7.08 -5.69
C ASN A 131 10.44 -6.20 -5.76
N THR A 132 10.47 -5.26 -6.72
CA THR A 132 11.66 -4.44 -7.00
C THR A 132 11.98 -3.39 -5.94
N ALA A 133 11.07 -3.13 -5.00
CA ALA A 133 11.31 -2.24 -3.86
C ALA A 133 12.11 -2.94 -2.75
N TYR A 134 11.84 -4.23 -2.46
CA TYR A 134 12.43 -4.93 -1.32
C TYR A 134 13.43 -6.03 -1.70
N ALA A 135 13.18 -6.77 -2.78
CA ALA A 135 13.99 -7.93 -3.14
C ALA A 135 15.45 -7.54 -3.40
N SER A 136 16.41 -8.27 -2.81
CA SER A 136 17.84 -7.99 -2.95
C SER A 136 18.31 -7.97 -4.41
N LYS A 137 17.63 -8.70 -5.31
CA LYS A 137 17.85 -8.67 -6.76
C LYS A 137 17.83 -7.24 -7.33
N ARG A 138 17.10 -6.31 -6.71
CA ARG A 138 17.08 -4.89 -7.10
C ARG A 138 18.46 -4.24 -7.09
N LEU A 139 19.39 -4.73 -6.25
CA LEU A 139 20.75 -4.19 -6.15
C LEU A 139 21.61 -4.55 -7.36
N THR A 140 21.24 -5.59 -8.11
CA THR A 140 21.94 -6.02 -9.32
C THR A 140 21.26 -5.55 -10.60
N MET A 141 20.11 -4.86 -10.50
CA MET A 141 19.37 -4.36 -11.65
C MET A 141 19.80 -2.94 -12.01
N LYS A 142 19.97 -2.65 -13.31
CA LYS A 142 20.10 -1.27 -13.78
C LYS A 142 18.74 -0.57 -13.59
N ARG A 143 18.71 0.49 -12.79
CA ARG A 143 17.52 1.34 -12.66
C ARG A 143 17.41 2.25 -13.88
N GLU A 144 16.24 2.28 -14.51
CA GLU A 144 15.90 3.33 -15.46
C GLU A 144 15.72 4.66 -14.69
N ALA A 145 16.16 5.76 -15.29
CA ALA A 145 16.00 7.07 -14.68
C ALA A 145 14.52 7.41 -14.56
N ILE A 146 14.07 7.82 -13.36
CA ILE A 146 12.71 8.33 -13.16
C ILE A 146 12.63 9.70 -13.82
N ASP A 147 11.55 9.96 -14.55
CA ASP A 147 11.28 11.29 -15.11
C ASP A 147 11.35 12.35 -13.98
N PRO A 148 12.20 13.39 -14.11
CA PRO A 148 12.37 14.43 -13.09
C PRO A 148 11.06 15.13 -12.72
N THR A 149 10.11 15.20 -13.65
CA THR A 149 8.79 15.83 -13.45
C THR A 149 7.93 15.00 -12.51
N VAL A 150 8.03 13.66 -12.61
CA VAL A 150 7.33 12.72 -11.72
C VAL A 150 8.00 12.69 -10.34
N ALA A 151 9.31 12.88 -10.26
CA ALA A 151 10.06 12.93 -9.01
C ALA A 151 9.64 14.10 -8.09
N LYS A 152 9.22 15.24 -8.66
CA LYS A 152 8.74 16.42 -7.90
C LYS A 152 7.43 16.21 -7.14
N SER A 153 6.76 15.08 -7.35
CA SER A 153 5.47 14.77 -6.74
C SER A 153 5.57 13.74 -5.61
N TYR A 154 6.78 13.43 -5.15
CA TYR A 154 7.11 12.61 -3.99
C TYR A 154 7.76 13.50 -2.92
#